data_AF-A0A6A7MF59-F1
#
_entry.id   AF-A0A6A7MF59-F1
#
_cell.length_a   1.000
_cell.length_b   1.000
_cell.length_c   1.000
_cell.angle_alpha   90.00
_cell.angle_beta   90.00
_cell.angle_gamma   90.00
#
_symmetry.space_group_name_H-M   'P 1'
#
loop_
_entity.id
_entity.type
_entity.pdbx_description
1 polymer ?
#
loop_
_entity_poly.entity_id
_entity_poly.type
_entity_poly.pdbx_seq_one_letter_code
_entity_poly.pdbx_strand_id
1 'polypeptide(L)'
;NHGCPLIQKPSDKATVMLEPKTASLDVLSTEYAALWPGGEAWCQELEVYHNPMASHPIDFELVPGATHWFEKDGVIQCEAYFECSVMSSVTRVQLGVPPQEGIADTNDAQ
;
A
#
# COMPACT_ATOMS: atom_id res chain seq x y z
N ASN A 1 -4.35 20.88 -17.14
CA ASN A 1 -5.66 20.24 -17.34
C ASN A 1 -5.42 18.82 -17.87
N HIS A 2 -4.92 17.93 -17.02
CA HIS A 2 -4.71 16.51 -17.33
C HIS A 2 -5.25 15.72 -16.14
N GLY A 3 -6.57 15.58 -16.08
CA GLY A 3 -7.21 14.69 -15.12
C GLY A 3 -6.91 13.25 -15.52
N CYS A 4 -6.39 12.46 -14.58
CA CYS A 4 -6.27 11.02 -14.71
C CYS A 4 -7.70 10.44 -14.84
N PRO A 5 -8.03 9.73 -15.93
CA PRO A 5 -9.39 9.26 -16.15
C PRO A 5 -9.66 8.05 -15.25
N LEU A 6 -10.67 8.21 -14.39
CA LEU A 6 -11.64 7.18 -14.03
C LEU A 6 -11.06 5.84 -13.52
N ILE A 7 -11.09 5.67 -12.20
CA ILE A 7 -11.31 4.34 -11.61
C ILE A 7 -12.73 3.92 -12.01
N GLN A 8 -12.87 3.31 -13.19
CA GLN A 8 -14.06 2.59 -13.60
C GLN A 8 -13.71 1.14 -13.89
N LYS A 9 -14.26 0.29 -13.00
CA LYS A 9 -14.56 -1.14 -13.11
C LYS A 9 -13.41 -2.11 -12.93
N PRO A 10 -13.62 -3.22 -12.18
CA PRO A 10 -12.70 -4.34 -12.15
C PRO A 10 -12.62 -4.87 -13.58
N SER A 11 -11.49 -4.67 -14.24
CA SER A 11 -11.28 -5.28 -15.55
C SER A 11 -11.08 -6.76 -15.32
N ASP A 12 -11.85 -7.59 -16.03
CA ASP A 12 -11.62 -9.03 -16.22
C ASP A 12 -10.34 -9.31 -17.01
N LYS A 13 -9.27 -8.55 -16.76
CA LYS A 13 -7.92 -8.99 -17.08
C LYS A 13 -7.48 -9.81 -15.90
N ALA A 14 -7.53 -11.13 -16.07
CA ALA A 14 -6.69 -12.02 -15.29
C ALA A 14 -5.34 -11.31 -15.12
N THR A 15 -4.99 -10.98 -13.86
CA THR A 15 -3.69 -10.44 -13.50
C THR A 15 -2.67 -11.37 -14.11
N VAL A 16 -2.12 -10.98 -15.26
CA VAL A 16 -0.97 -11.67 -15.82
C VAL A 16 0.14 -11.29 -14.86
N MET A 17 0.32 -12.13 -13.85
CA MET A 17 1.47 -12.08 -12.96
C MET A 17 2.67 -12.08 -13.88
N LEU A 18 3.38 -10.95 -13.94
CA LEU A 18 4.61 -10.86 -14.70
C LEU A 18 5.57 -11.89 -14.13
N GLU A 19 6.21 -12.66 -15.00
CA GLU A 19 7.24 -13.61 -14.57
C GLU A 19 8.32 -12.85 -13.79
N PRO A 20 8.69 -13.33 -12.58
CA PRO A 20 9.68 -12.65 -11.76
C PRO A 20 11.01 -12.62 -12.49
N LYS A 21 11.46 -11.42 -12.86
CA LYS A 21 12.76 -11.21 -13.49
C LYS A 21 13.81 -11.01 -12.41
N THR A 22 14.94 -11.69 -12.53
CA THR A 22 16.13 -11.35 -11.75
C THR A 22 16.60 -9.97 -12.16
N ALA A 23 16.52 -9.02 -11.23
CA ALA A 23 17.01 -7.66 -11.39
C ALA A 23 18.06 -7.37 -10.30
N SER A 24 19.14 -6.70 -10.70
CA SER A 24 20.15 -6.17 -9.79
C SER A 24 20.27 -4.69 -10.11
N LEU A 25 19.83 -3.84 -9.19
CA LEU A 25 19.88 -2.40 -9.33
C LEU A 25 20.64 -1.82 -8.13
N ASP A 26 21.71 -1.08 -8.42
CA ASP A 26 22.51 -0.41 -7.39
C ASP A 26 21.78 0.86 -6.94
N VAL A 27 21.44 0.95 -5.65
CA VAL A 27 20.74 2.09 -5.05
C VAL A 27 21.58 3.38 -5.07
N LEU A 28 22.88 3.28 -5.31
CA LEU A 28 23.80 4.42 -5.48
C LEU A 28 24.00 4.80 -6.95
N SER A 29 23.42 4.05 -7.89
CA SER A 29 23.57 4.34 -9.32
C SER A 29 22.78 5.58 -9.73
N THR A 30 23.28 6.24 -10.77
CA THR A 30 22.55 7.33 -11.44
C THR A 30 21.25 6.83 -12.09
N GLU A 31 21.19 5.57 -12.49
CA GLU A 31 19.98 4.93 -13.03
C GLU A 31 18.89 4.80 -11.96
N TYR A 32 19.23 4.35 -10.75
CA TYR A 32 18.30 4.33 -9.62
C TYR A 32 17.86 5.74 -9.21
N ALA A 33 18.79 6.69 -9.15
CA ALA A 33 18.45 8.09 -8.86
C ALA A 33 17.53 8.72 -9.92
N ALA A 34 17.69 8.33 -11.20
CA ALA A 34 16.88 8.82 -12.31
C ALA A 34 15.45 8.26 -12.33
N LEU A 35 15.13 7.23 -11.53
CA LEU A 35 13.75 6.80 -11.32
C LEU A 35 12.89 7.91 -10.70
N TRP A 36 13.52 8.90 -10.07
CA TRP A 36 12.86 9.92 -9.26
C TRP A 36 13.15 11.33 -9.79
N PRO A 37 12.44 11.79 -10.83
CA PRO A 37 12.70 13.10 -11.46
C PRO A 37 12.51 14.30 -10.51
N GLY A 38 11.87 14.11 -9.34
CA GLY A 38 11.68 15.13 -8.30
C GLY A 38 12.62 15.03 -7.08
N GLY A 39 13.49 14.02 -6.98
CA GLY A 39 14.52 13.92 -5.92
C GLY A 39 14.04 13.58 -4.49
N GLU A 40 12.74 13.54 -4.21
CA GLU A 40 12.20 13.24 -2.87
C GLU A 40 11.94 11.73 -2.65
N ALA A 41 12.99 10.92 -2.79
CA ALA A 41 12.84 9.47 -2.78
C ALA A 41 12.36 8.87 -1.44
N TRP A 42 12.38 9.65 -0.36
CA TRP A 42 11.95 9.21 0.97
C TRP A 42 10.42 9.20 1.13
N CYS A 43 9.70 9.99 0.33
CA CYS A 43 8.23 10.01 0.33
C CYS A 43 7.64 8.83 -0.44
N GLN A 44 8.43 8.14 -1.26
CA GLN A 44 7.95 7.01 -2.04
C GLN A 44 7.48 5.87 -1.16
N GLU A 45 6.39 5.25 -1.59
CA GLU A 45 5.68 4.18 -0.88
C GLU A 45 5.06 4.61 0.46
N LEU A 46 5.19 5.88 0.87
CA LEU A 46 4.37 6.41 1.97
C LEU A 46 2.92 6.50 1.51
N GLU A 47 2.01 6.17 2.42
CA GLU A 47 0.59 6.36 2.23
C GLU A 47 0.05 7.38 3.23
N VAL A 48 -0.68 8.38 2.72
CA VAL A 48 -1.31 9.43 3.53
C VAL A 48 -2.81 9.29 3.41
N TYR A 49 -3.47 9.09 4.55
CA TYR A 49 -4.92 9.02 4.66
C TYR A 49 -5.45 10.36 5.20
N HIS A 50 -6.12 11.11 4.33
CA HIS A 50 -6.66 12.42 4.68
C HIS A 50 -7.98 12.27 5.44
N ASN A 51 -8.07 12.92 6.59
CA ASN A 51 -9.31 13.04 7.33
C ASN A 51 -10.12 14.24 6.75
N PRO A 52 -11.32 14.02 6.16
CA PRO A 52 -12.12 15.10 5.59
C PRO A 52 -12.62 16.12 6.63
N MET A 53 -12.60 15.76 7.92
CA MET A 53 -13.01 16.62 9.03
C MET A 53 -11.84 17.33 9.73
N ALA A 54 -10.62 17.24 9.18
CA ALA A 54 -9.45 17.89 9.76
C ALA A 54 -9.61 19.42 9.76
N SER A 55 -9.44 20.05 10.93
CA SER A 55 -9.43 21.52 11.03
C SER A 55 -8.22 22.16 10.33
N HIS A 56 -7.15 21.39 10.17
CA HIS A 56 -5.92 21.77 9.48
C HIS A 56 -5.50 20.59 8.58
N PRO A 57 -6.04 20.50 7.35
CA PRO A 57 -5.70 19.42 6.43
C PRO A 57 -4.23 19.51 6.01
N ILE A 58 -3.60 18.36 5.81
CA ILE A 58 -2.26 18.27 5.25
C ILE A 58 -2.34 18.61 3.76
N ASP A 59 -1.44 19.46 3.26
CA ASP A 59 -1.35 19.76 1.84
C ASP A 59 -0.85 18.54 1.06
N PHE A 60 -1.45 18.25 -0.08
CA PHE A 60 -1.04 17.16 -0.97
C PHE A 60 0.38 17.40 -1.51
N GLU A 61 0.75 18.66 -1.70
CA GLU A 61 2.08 19.03 -2.20
C GLU A 61 3.17 18.97 -1.11
N LEU A 62 2.82 18.67 0.15
CA LEU A 62 3.81 18.54 1.23
C LEU A 62 4.62 17.25 1.11
N VAL A 63 4.03 16.19 0.58
CA VAL A 63 4.66 14.87 0.37
C VAL A 63 4.29 14.33 -1.01
N PRO A 64 4.73 15.00 -2.09
CA PRO A 64 4.24 14.78 -3.45
C PRO A 64 4.54 13.38 -4.02
N GLY A 65 5.47 12.64 -3.39
CA GLY A 65 5.79 11.25 -3.75
C GLY A 65 4.92 10.19 -3.04
N ALA A 66 4.08 10.59 -2.08
CA ALA A 66 3.23 9.67 -1.33
C ALA A 66 1.95 9.33 -2.11
N THR A 67 1.38 8.17 -1.82
CA THR A 67 0.02 7.83 -2.25
C THR A 67 -0.98 8.49 -1.29
N HIS A 68 -1.87 9.31 -1.81
CA HIS A 68 -2.89 10.00 -1.04
C HIS A 68 -4.25 9.34 -1.20
N TRP A 69 -4.82 8.97 -0.05
CA TRP A 69 -6.18 8.46 0.06
C TRP A 69 -7.06 9.53 0.70
N PHE A 70 -8.16 9.88 0.05
CA PHE A 70 -9.06 10.92 0.55
C PHE A 70 -10.50 10.69 0.10
N GLU A 71 -11.47 11.18 0.88
CA GLU A 71 -12.87 11.13 0.49
C GLU A 71 -13.23 12.33 -0.38
N LYS A 72 -13.95 12.06 -1.47
CA LYS A 72 -14.59 13.08 -2.30
C LYS A 72 -15.97 12.59 -2.72
N ASP A 73 -17.00 13.37 -2.40
CA ASP A 73 -18.40 13.05 -2.68
C ASP A 73 -18.86 11.67 -2.13
N GLY A 74 -18.38 11.30 -0.94
CA GLY A 74 -18.70 10.01 -0.31
C GLY A 74 -17.93 8.80 -0.87
N VAL A 75 -16.97 9.04 -1.78
CA VAL A 75 -16.16 7.99 -2.41
C VAL A 75 -14.69 8.19 -2.04
N ILE A 76 -14.03 7.11 -1.65
CA ILE A 76 -12.57 7.12 -1.43
C ILE A 76 -11.88 7.19 -2.79
N GLN A 77 -11.07 8.23 -2.97
CA GLN A 77 -10.18 8.43 -4.10
C GLN A 77 -8.74 8.11 -3.72
N CYS A 78 -7.95 7.77 -4.73
CA CYS A 78 -6.53 7.51 -4.64
C CYS A 78 -5.81 8.40 -5.65
N GLU A 79 -4.83 9.16 -5.18
CA GLU A 79 -3.91 9.94 -6.00
C GLU A 79 -2.50 9.47 -5.70
N ALA A 80 -1.85 8.86 -6.69
CA ALA A 80 -0.52 8.32 -6.58
C ALA A 80 0.38 8.91 -7.67
N TYR A 81 1.63 9.20 -7.32
CA TYR A 81 2.62 9.68 -8.27
C TYR A 81 2.99 8.61 -9.32
N PHE A 82 3.01 7.33 -8.92
CA PHE A 82 3.28 6.19 -9.80
C PHE A 82 2.02 5.38 -10.06
N GLU A 83 1.87 4.85 -11.28
CA GLU A 83 0.73 4.01 -11.67
C GLU A 83 0.67 2.68 -10.89
N CYS A 84 1.83 2.17 -10.46
CA CYS A 84 1.99 0.92 -9.73
C CYS A 84 2.89 1.13 -8.51
N SER A 85 2.61 0.45 -7.40
CA SER A 85 3.55 0.33 -6.27
C SER A 85 4.84 -0.35 -6.74
N VAL A 86 5.99 0.15 -6.31
CA VAL A 86 7.29 -0.43 -6.67
C VAL A 86 7.52 -1.76 -5.95
N MET A 87 6.97 -1.92 -4.75
CA MET A 87 7.04 -3.15 -3.97
C MET A 87 5.73 -3.44 -3.23
N SER A 88 5.32 -4.71 -3.19
CA SER A 88 4.20 -5.17 -2.36
C SER A 88 4.62 -6.41 -1.57
N SER A 89 4.18 -6.48 -0.31
CA SER A 89 4.33 -7.66 0.55
C SER A 89 2.98 -7.99 1.19
N VAL A 90 2.59 -9.26 1.15
CA VAL A 90 1.33 -9.73 1.72
C VAL A 90 1.63 -10.65 2.88
N THR A 91 1.26 -10.23 4.10
CA THR A 91 1.27 -11.10 5.28
C THR A 91 -0.14 -11.65 5.49
N ARG A 92 -0.30 -12.97 5.38
CA ARG A 92 -1.57 -13.64 5.68
C ARG A 92 -1.65 -13.95 7.16
N VAL A 93 -2.49 -13.23 7.88
CA VAL A 93 -2.81 -13.53 9.28
C VAL A 93 -3.84 -14.67 9.30
N GLN A 94 -3.45 -15.80 9.87
CA GLN A 94 -4.38 -16.88 10.19
C GLN A 94 -4.80 -16.71 11.65
N LEU A 95 -6.11 -16.62 11.91
CA LEU A 95 -6.62 -16.80 13.25
C LEU A 95 -6.32 -18.26 13.63
N GLY A 96 -5.49 -18.45 14.65
CA GLY A 96 -5.18 -19.78 15.17
C GLY A 96 -6.46 -20.52 15.56
N VAL A 97 -6.40 -21.84 15.53
CA VAL A 97 -7.44 -22.68 16.15
C VAL A 97 -7.63 -22.19 17.60
N PRO A 98 -8.87 -22.00 18.08
CA PRO A 98 -9.12 -21.69 19.49
C PRO A 98 -8.38 -22.72 20.37
N PRO A 99 -7.86 -22.33 21.55
CA PRO A 99 -7.28 -23.30 22.48
C PRO A 99 -8.30 -24.41 22.72
N GLN A 100 -7.89 -25.67 22.57
CA GLN A 100 -8.73 -26.79 23.04
C GLN A 100 -8.98 -26.59 24.54
N GLU A 101 -10.25 -26.61 24.96
CA GLU A 101 -10.59 -26.63 26.38
C GLU A 101 -9.80 -27.75 27.06
N GLY A 102 -9.23 -27.40 28.22
CA GLY A 102 -8.14 -28.11 28.86
C GLY A 102 -8.35 -29.62 29.00
N ILE A 103 -7.22 -30.33 28.96
CA ILE A 103 -7.13 -31.68 29.50
C ILE A 103 -7.60 -31.60 30.95
N ALA A 104 -8.72 -32.25 31.27
CA ALA A 104 -9.15 -32.39 32.64
C ALA A 104 -8.07 -33.16 33.41
N ASP A 105 -7.43 -32.52 34.38
CA ASP A 105 -6.58 -33.18 35.36
C ASP A 105 -7.46 -34.10 36.22
N THR A 106 -7.65 -35.34 35.79
CA THR A 106 -8.22 -36.39 36.63
C THR A 106 -7.10 -37.02 37.45
N ASN A 107 -6.63 -36.31 38.47
CA ASN A 107 -5.79 -36.90 39.51
C ASN A 107 -6.30 -36.46 40.88
N ASP A 108 -7.46 -36.97 41.27
CA ASP A 108 -7.91 -37.06 42.66
C ASP A 108 -8.79 -38.30 42.81
N ALA A 109 -8.16 -39.47 42.98
CA ALA A 109 -8.73 -40.65 43.65
C ALA A 109 -7.66 -41.75 43.80
N GLN A 110 -6.83 -41.65 44.85
CA GLN A 110 -6.36 -42.82 45.62
C GLN A 110 -6.28 -42.46 47.10
#